data_AF-A0A950H6T7-F1
#
_entry.id   AF-A0A950H6T7-F1
#
_cell.length_a   1.000
_cell.length_b   1.000
_cell.length_c   1.000
_cell.angle_alpha   90.00
_cell.angle_beta   90.00
_cell.angle_gamma   90.00
#
_symmetry.space_group_name_H-M   'P 1'
#
loop_
_entity.id
_entity.type
_entity.pdbx_description
1 polymer ?
#
loop_
_entity_poly.entity_id
_entity_poly.type
_entity_poly.pdbx_seq_one_letter_code
_entity_poly.pdbx_strand_id
1 'polypeptide(L)'
;MQNREQAWCLLTEFTQSESLRKHALAVEACMRAYARKLGGDEELWGIVGLLHDFDYEKYPGREAHPYCGSEILKQRGYSDEVRRAIMSHAEYTGMTRDTPMEKALFACDEL
;
A
#
# COMPACT_ATOMS: atom_id res chain seq x y z
N MET A 1 -3.50 -2.17 -16.97
CA MET A 1 -3.60 -1.05 -16.02
C MET A 1 -4.46 -1.54 -14.88
N GLN A 2 -3.92 -1.67 -13.67
CA GLN A 2 -4.72 -2.03 -12.51
C GLN A 2 -5.42 -0.76 -12.02
N ASN A 3 -6.74 -0.81 -11.85
CA ASN A 3 -7.54 0.34 -11.38
C ASN A 3 -7.92 0.18 -9.90
N ARG A 4 -8.42 1.25 -9.27
CA ARG A 4 -8.88 1.23 -7.87
C ARG A 4 -9.87 0.09 -7.55
N GLU A 5 -10.76 -0.27 -8.46
CA GLU A 5 -11.74 -1.35 -8.23
C GLU A 5 -11.05 -2.71 -8.06
N GLN A 6 -10.05 -3.00 -8.90
CA GLN A 6 -9.25 -4.22 -8.80
C GLN A 6 -8.41 -4.25 -7.51
N ALA A 7 -7.88 -3.09 -7.10
CA ALA A 7 -7.19 -2.95 -5.81
C ALA A 7 -8.17 -3.21 -4.63
N TRP A 8 -9.39 -2.69 -4.69
CA TRP A 8 -10.41 -2.94 -3.67
C TRP A 8 -10.80 -4.43 -3.57
N CYS A 9 -10.97 -5.11 -4.70
CA CYS A 9 -11.20 -6.55 -4.72
C CYS A 9 -10.05 -7.33 -4.08
N LEU A 10 -8.80 -6.94 -4.35
CA LEU A 10 -7.63 -7.57 -3.74
C LEU A 10 -7.57 -7.32 -2.22
N LEU A 11 -7.78 -6.07 -1.77
CA LEU A 11 -7.84 -5.74 -0.35
C LEU A 11 -8.89 -6.59 0.37
N THR A 12 -10.11 -6.62 -0.17
CA THR A 12 -11.23 -7.34 0.44
C THR A 12 -11.11 -8.86 0.35
N GLU A 13 -10.29 -9.40 -0.55
CA GLU A 13 -9.91 -10.82 -0.60
C GLU A 13 -9.04 -11.23 0.60
N PHE A 14 -8.08 -10.38 0.99
CA PHE A 14 -7.08 -10.72 2.02
C PHE A 14 -7.36 -10.12 3.41
N THR A 15 -8.13 -9.05 3.47
CA THR A 15 -8.49 -8.34 4.71
C THR A 15 -9.99 -8.44 4.91
N GLN A 16 -10.46 -9.17 5.93
CA GLN A 16 -11.89 -9.26 6.30
C GLN A 16 -12.28 -8.28 7.40
N SER A 17 -11.31 -7.86 8.22
CA SER A 17 -11.53 -6.91 9.30
C SER A 17 -12.02 -5.55 8.80
N GLU A 18 -13.14 -5.08 9.35
CA GLU A 18 -13.66 -3.75 9.05
C GLU A 18 -12.71 -2.63 9.50
N SER A 19 -12.00 -2.81 10.62
CA SER A 19 -11.07 -1.78 11.11
C SER A 19 -9.88 -1.63 10.16
N LEU A 20 -9.32 -2.74 9.67
CA LEU A 20 -8.21 -2.72 8.71
C LEU A 20 -8.65 -2.18 7.34
N ARG A 21 -9.87 -2.49 6.89
CA ARG A 21 -10.42 -1.88 5.67
C ARG A 21 -10.62 -0.37 5.81
N LYS A 22 -11.07 0.11 6.98
CA LYS A 22 -11.21 1.55 7.27
C LYS A 22 -9.85 2.24 7.31
N HIS A 23 -8.84 1.58 7.89
CA HIS A 23 -7.44 2.02 7.86
C HIS A 23 -6.95 2.22 6.42
N ALA A 24 -7.03 1.18 5.59
CA ALA A 24 -6.62 1.24 4.19
C ALA A 24 -7.33 2.38 3.40
N LEU A 25 -8.62 2.61 3.65
CA LEU A 25 -9.38 3.71 3.04
C LEU A 25 -8.91 5.09 3.53
N ALA A 26 -8.56 5.22 4.81
CA ALA A 26 -8.03 6.46 5.37
C ALA A 26 -6.65 6.79 4.76
N VAL A 27 -5.76 5.79 4.70
CA VAL A 27 -4.42 5.92 4.08
C VAL A 27 -4.55 6.23 2.59
N GLU A 28 -5.46 5.58 1.86
CA GLU A 28 -5.77 5.94 0.46
C GLU A 28 -6.14 7.43 0.33
N ALA A 29 -7.05 7.92 1.16
CA ALA A 29 -7.51 9.31 1.11
C ALA A 29 -6.35 10.30 1.34
N CYS A 30 -5.49 10.00 2.31
CA CYS A 30 -4.29 10.79 2.59
C CYS A 30 -3.29 10.74 1.43
N MET A 31 -3.03 9.56 0.87
CA MET A 31 -2.13 9.41 -0.27
C MET A 31 -2.61 10.18 -1.50
N ARG A 32 -3.92 10.15 -1.80
CA ARG A 32 -4.51 10.98 -2.87
C ARG A 32 -4.34 12.47 -2.60
N ALA A 33 -4.51 12.90 -1.35
CA ALA A 33 -4.29 14.30 -0.97
C ALA A 33 -2.82 14.73 -1.13
N TYR A 34 -1.88 13.88 -0.73
CA TYR A 34 -0.45 14.15 -0.93
C TYR A 34 -0.03 14.13 -2.40
N ALA A 35 -0.59 13.24 -3.21
CA ALA A 35 -0.34 13.21 -4.65
C ALA A 35 -0.68 14.55 -5.29
N ARG A 36 -1.87 15.10 -5.02
CA ARG A 36 -2.27 16.43 -5.49
C ARG A 36 -1.33 17.54 -5.02
N LYS A 37 -0.90 17.48 -3.75
CA LYS A 37 -0.01 18.49 -3.13
C LYS A 37 1.41 18.45 -3.71
N LEU A 38 1.89 17.27 -4.06
CA LEU A 38 3.28 17.02 -4.46
C LEU A 38 3.46 16.78 -5.96
N GLY A 39 2.37 16.84 -6.74
CA GLY A 39 2.38 16.64 -8.19
C GLY A 39 2.55 15.17 -8.63
N GLY A 40 2.14 14.23 -7.77
CA GLY A 40 2.14 12.79 -8.07
C GLY A 40 0.89 12.33 -8.82
N ASP A 41 0.94 11.12 -9.37
CA ASP A 41 -0.24 10.44 -9.94
C ASP A 41 -1.18 10.02 -8.80
N GLU A 42 -2.34 10.68 -8.74
CA GLU A 42 -3.33 10.45 -7.69
C GLU A 42 -3.86 9.01 -7.65
N GLU A 43 -4.04 8.37 -8.80
CA GLU A 43 -4.56 7.01 -8.85
C GLU A 43 -3.52 6.00 -8.39
N LEU A 44 -2.27 6.16 -8.85
CA LEU A 44 -1.15 5.34 -8.40
C LEU A 44 -0.95 5.42 -6.87
N TRP A 45 -0.92 6.64 -6.33
CA TRP A 45 -0.71 6.86 -4.89
C TRP A 45 -1.89 6.34 -4.07
N GLY A 46 -3.12 6.51 -4.58
CA GLY A 46 -4.31 5.94 -3.97
C GLY A 46 -4.26 4.41 -3.91
N ILE A 47 -3.86 3.74 -4.99
CA ILE A 47 -3.71 2.27 -5.03
C ILE A 47 -2.64 1.81 -4.04
N VAL A 48 -1.48 2.49 -3.97
CA VAL A 48 -0.42 2.19 -3.00
C VAL A 48 -0.93 2.32 -1.57
N GLY A 49 -1.62 3.43 -1.25
CA GLY A 49 -2.22 3.63 0.07
C GLY A 49 -3.30 2.61 0.41
N LEU A 50 -4.12 2.21 -0.56
CA LEU A 50 -5.18 1.22 -0.34
C LEU A 50 -4.63 -0.19 -0.08
N LEU A 51 -3.48 -0.52 -0.67
CA LEU A 51 -2.91 -1.87 -0.64
C LEU A 51 -1.72 -2.02 0.30
N HIS A 52 -1.26 -1.01 1.01
CA HIS A 52 -0.02 -1.12 1.80
C HIS A 52 -0.05 -2.29 2.82
N ASP A 53 -1.20 -2.52 3.45
CA ASP A 53 -1.41 -3.52 4.50
C ASP A 53 -2.28 -4.71 4.09
N PHE A 54 -2.62 -4.86 2.81
CA PHE A 54 -3.65 -5.83 2.41
C PHE A 54 -3.35 -7.27 2.82
N ASP A 55 -2.07 -7.62 2.96
CA ASP A 55 -1.60 -8.94 3.33
C ASP A 55 -1.47 -9.15 4.84
N TYR A 56 -1.51 -8.09 5.64
CA TYR A 56 -1.23 -8.10 7.08
C TYR A 56 -2.15 -9.05 7.87
N GLU A 57 -3.47 -9.03 7.60
CA GLU A 57 -4.43 -9.87 8.33
C GLU A 57 -4.16 -11.37 8.14
N LYS A 58 -3.73 -11.77 6.94
CA LYS A 58 -3.45 -13.16 6.58
C LYS A 58 -2.03 -13.59 6.92
N TYR A 59 -1.08 -12.65 6.84
CA TYR A 59 0.35 -12.89 7.01
C TYR A 59 0.97 -11.88 7.99
N PRO A 60 0.54 -11.89 9.27
CA PRO A 60 1.02 -10.92 10.24
C PRO A 60 2.49 -11.16 10.60
N GLY A 61 3.14 -10.11 11.09
CA GLY A 61 4.48 -10.18 11.67
C GLY A 61 5.61 -9.79 10.70
N ARG A 62 6.74 -9.44 11.29
CA ARG A 62 7.89 -8.80 10.62
C ARG A 62 8.62 -9.70 9.62
N GLU A 63 8.42 -11.01 9.71
CA GLU A 63 9.01 -11.98 8.79
C GLU A 63 8.13 -12.24 7.55
N ALA A 64 6.87 -11.80 7.57
CA ALA A 64 5.87 -12.16 6.57
C ALA A 64 5.31 -10.93 5.83
N HIS A 65 4.61 -10.04 6.51
CA HIS A 65 4.19 -8.76 5.93
C HIS A 65 5.40 -7.80 5.91
N PRO A 66 5.59 -6.94 4.88
CA PRO A 66 4.84 -6.88 3.61
C PRO A 66 5.43 -7.79 2.50
N TYR A 67 6.36 -8.70 2.81
CA TYR A 67 7.02 -9.56 1.83
C TYR A 67 6.04 -10.47 1.08
N CYS A 68 5.09 -11.09 1.79
CA CYS A 68 4.05 -11.92 1.19
C CYS A 68 3.18 -11.09 0.24
N GLY A 69 2.75 -9.90 0.65
CA GLY A 69 2.00 -8.96 -0.17
C GLY A 69 2.75 -8.57 -1.44
N SER A 70 4.04 -8.26 -1.34
CA SER A 70 4.88 -7.91 -2.50
C SER A 70 4.98 -9.02 -3.55
N GLU A 71 5.04 -10.28 -3.12
CA GLU A 71 5.05 -11.43 -4.04
C GLU A 71 3.68 -11.67 -4.66
N ILE A 72 2.59 -11.52 -3.90
CA ILE A 72 1.21 -11.58 -4.43
C ILE A 72 0.99 -10.48 -5.48
N LEU A 73 1.41 -9.25 -5.19
CA LEU A 73 1.31 -8.12 -6.11
C LEU A 73 2.09 -8.36 -7.41
N LYS A 74 3.28 -8.97 -7.32
CA LYS A 74 4.06 -9.39 -8.48
C LYS A 74 3.29 -10.39 -9.35
N GLN A 75 2.70 -11.42 -8.73
CA GLN A 75 1.90 -12.42 -9.44
C GLN A 75 0.62 -11.84 -10.06
N ARG A 76 0.05 -10.81 -9.43
CA ARG A 76 -1.11 -10.05 -9.93
C ARG A 76 -0.73 -8.98 -10.97
N GLY A 77 0.55 -8.85 -11.33
CA GLY A 77 1.02 -7.94 -12.38
C GLY A 77 1.10 -6.46 -11.97
N TYR A 78 1.23 -6.16 -10.67
CA TYR A 78 1.52 -4.81 -10.21
C TYR A 78 2.97 -4.43 -10.52
N SER A 79 3.20 -3.14 -10.80
CA SER A 79 4.52 -2.63 -11.16
C SER A 79 5.51 -2.70 -10.00
N ASP A 80 6.79 -2.72 -10.31
CA ASP A 80 7.86 -2.66 -9.32
C ASP A 80 7.80 -1.37 -8.48
N GLU A 81 7.27 -0.28 -9.05
CA GLU A 81 7.04 0.97 -8.33
C GLU A 81 6.02 0.80 -7.19
N VAL A 82 4.87 0.18 -7.44
CA VAL A 82 3.86 -0.10 -6.40
C VAL A 82 4.43 -1.03 -5.34
N ARG A 83 5.07 -2.14 -5.79
CA ARG A 83 5.63 -3.15 -4.88
C ARG A 83 6.73 -2.56 -4.00
N ARG A 84 7.61 -1.75 -4.57
CA ARG A 84 8.67 -1.06 -3.82
C ARG A 84 8.08 -0.06 -2.83
N ALA A 85 7.10 0.75 -3.24
CA ALA A 85 6.48 1.72 -2.36
C ALA A 85 5.86 1.04 -1.12
N ILE A 86 5.11 -0.03 -1.34
CA ILE A 86 4.53 -0.84 -0.27
C ILE A 86 5.65 -1.47 0.58
N MET A 87 6.67 -2.11 0.00
CA MET A 87 7.78 -2.66 0.79
C MET A 87 8.48 -1.62 1.70
N SER A 88 8.52 -0.36 1.29
CA SER A 88 9.18 0.71 2.03
C SER A 88 8.40 1.24 3.24
N HIS A 89 7.11 0.92 3.42
CA HIS A 89 6.38 1.41 4.59
C HIS A 89 6.91 0.74 5.87
N ALA A 90 7.16 -0.57 5.82
CA ALA A 90 7.69 -1.32 6.94
C ALA A 90 9.20 -1.09 7.16
N GLU A 91 9.59 -0.54 8.31
CA GLU A 91 10.99 -0.22 8.63
C GLU A 91 11.94 -1.44 8.59
N TYR A 92 11.44 -2.62 8.95
CA TYR A 92 12.23 -3.84 9.05
C TYR A 92 12.58 -4.47 7.70
N THR A 93 12.04 -3.96 6.60
CA THR A 93 12.46 -4.38 5.26
C THR A 93 13.84 -3.84 4.89
N GLY A 94 14.33 -2.81 5.60
CA GLY A 94 15.58 -2.13 5.30
C GLY A 94 15.52 -1.29 4.02
N MET A 95 14.35 -1.16 3.39
CA MET A 95 14.19 -0.31 2.21
C MET A 95 14.19 1.16 2.60
N THR A 96 14.97 1.96 1.88
CA THR A 96 14.92 3.42 1.98
C THR A 96 13.65 3.96 1.33
N ARG A 97 13.23 5.15 1.78
CA ARG A 97 12.10 5.91 1.23
C ARG A 97 12.70 7.07 0.45
N ASP A 98 12.93 6.86 -0.84
CA ASP A 98 13.68 7.79 -1.68
C ASP A 98 12.74 8.80 -2.35
N THR A 99 11.55 8.34 -2.74
CA THR A 99 10.55 9.11 -3.47
C THR A 99 9.58 9.85 -2.55
N PRO A 100 8.90 10.91 -3.04
CA PRO A 100 7.83 11.57 -2.31
C PRO A 100 6.68 10.62 -1.93
N MET A 101 6.35 9.65 -2.80
CA MET A 101 5.28 8.67 -2.56
C MET A 101 5.62 7.75 -1.38
N GLU A 102 6.83 7.18 -1.34
CA GLU A 102 7.30 6.31 -0.26
C GLU A 102 7.33 7.05 1.09
N LYS A 103 7.78 8.31 1.08
CA LYS A 103 7.80 9.17 2.27
C LYS A 103 6.39 9.52 2.76
N ALA A 104 5.48 9.82 1.82
CA ALA A 104 4.09 10.13 2.14
C ALA A 104 3.37 8.92 2.72
N LEU A 105 3.56 7.73 2.12
CA LEU A 105 2.97 6.48 2.60
C LEU A 105 3.36 6.23 4.05
N PHE A 106 4.66 6.22 4.34
CA PHE A 106 5.15 6.02 5.70
C PHE A 106 4.65 7.08 6.68
N ALA A 107 4.49 8.33 6.25
CA ALA A 107 4.00 9.40 7.10
C ALA A 107 2.51 9.31 7.44
N CYS A 108 1.70 8.67 6.59
CA CYS A 108 0.26 8.54 6.81
C CYS A 108 -0.20 7.13 7.22
N ASP A 109 0.71 6.18 7.32
CA ASP A 109 0.42 4.81 7.77
C ASP A 109 0.04 4.74 9.26
N GLU A 110 0.50 5.68 10.08
CA GLU A 110 0.26 5.69 11.54
C GLU A 110 -1.08 6.38 11.93
N LEU A 111 -2.06 6.45 11.03
CA LEU A 111 -3.33 7.17 11.21
C LEU A 111 -4.42 6.41 11.99
#